data_AF-A0A8E1QWP0-F1
#
_entry.id   AF-A0A8E1QWP0-F1
#
_cell.length_a   1.000
_cell.length_b   1.000
_cell.length_c   1.000
_cell.angle_alpha   90.00
_cell.angle_beta   90.00
_cell.angle_gamma   90.00
#
_symmetry.space_group_name_H-M   'P 1'
#
loop_
_entity.id
_entity.type
_entity.pdbx_description
1 polymer ?
#
loop_
_entity_poly.entity_id
_entity_poly.type
_entity_poly.pdbx_seq_one_letter_code
_entity_poly.pdbx_strand_id
1 'polypeptide(L)'
;MNKGIKKTDNYFERVKQRANRTNYRYYFFDYLYFKGEVWGKKIGRMSGFILLFWYWWWIVVLPGNFLLINNVPQWSSLHLGYLGAMFLFICVFILARYRKARVQALLNRYRRSKHISALQAYFLFLLPFVLFFLETWLFDEWGWTDCVRWNK
;
A
#
# COMPACT_ATOMS: atom_id res chain seq x y z
N MET A 1 43.18 -38.09 6.31
CA MET A 1 41.75 -38.18 5.93
C MET A 1 41.26 -36.84 5.42
N ASN A 2 41.21 -36.66 4.10
CA ASN A 2 40.69 -35.43 3.48
C ASN A 2 39.17 -35.53 3.40
N LYS A 3 38.45 -34.85 4.30
CA LYS A 3 36.98 -34.75 4.22
C LYS A 3 36.64 -33.86 3.04
N GLY A 4 36.38 -34.48 1.89
CA GLY A 4 35.88 -33.80 0.70
C GLY A 4 34.63 -32.99 1.05
N ILE A 5 34.71 -31.67 0.83
CA ILE A 5 33.56 -30.77 0.89
C ILE A 5 32.63 -31.20 -0.24
N LYS A 6 31.58 -31.97 0.09
CA LYS A 6 30.51 -32.29 -0.85
C LYS A 6 29.81 -30.99 -1.23
N LYS A 7 30.18 -30.46 -2.39
CA LYS A 7 29.50 -29.33 -3.05
C LYS A 7 28.17 -29.82 -3.63
N THR A 8 27.22 -30.18 -2.79
CA THR A 8 25.81 -30.27 -3.21
C THR A 8 25.23 -28.87 -3.19
N ASP A 9 25.71 -28.02 -4.10
CA ASP A 9 25.12 -26.72 -4.37
C ASP A 9 23.80 -26.94 -5.14
N ASN A 10 22.76 -27.39 -4.43
CA ASN A 10 21.44 -27.55 -5.02
C ASN A 10 21.05 -26.24 -5.70
N TYR A 11 20.70 -26.29 -6.98
CA TYR A 11 20.29 -25.12 -7.76
C TYR A 11 19.23 -24.30 -7.01
N PHE A 12 18.29 -24.99 -6.37
CA PHE A 12 17.28 -24.41 -5.49
C PHE A 12 17.84 -23.65 -4.29
N GLU A 13 18.89 -24.15 -3.64
CA GLU A 13 19.53 -23.44 -2.53
C GLU A 13 20.28 -22.19 -3.00
N ARG A 14 20.95 -22.25 -4.15
CA ARG A 14 21.61 -21.07 -4.74
C ARG A 14 20.62 -20.01 -5.19
N VAL A 15 19.46 -20.40 -5.75
CA VAL A 15 18.37 -19.47 -6.10
C VAL A 15 17.74 -18.88 -4.84
N LYS A 16 17.52 -19.69 -3.80
CA LYS A 16 16.99 -19.24 -2.51
C LYS A 16 17.95 -18.30 -1.78
N GLN A 17 19.26 -18.55 -1.85
CA GLN A 17 20.30 -17.64 -1.37
C GLN A 17 20.40 -16.35 -2.18
N ARG A 18 20.23 -16.40 -3.52
CA ARG A 18 20.18 -15.19 -4.37
C ARG A 18 18.97 -14.32 -4.04
N ALA A 19 17.80 -14.93 -3.81
CA ALA A 19 16.60 -14.24 -3.35
C ALA A 19 16.73 -13.68 -1.91
N ASN A 20 17.49 -14.35 -1.03
CA ASN A 20 17.82 -13.85 0.30
C ASN A 20 18.91 -12.76 0.28
N ARG A 21 19.78 -12.72 -0.74
CA ARG A 21 20.83 -11.69 -0.90
C ARG A 21 20.31 -10.37 -1.44
N THR A 22 19.18 -10.35 -2.15
CA THR A 22 18.52 -9.09 -2.50
C THR A 22 17.98 -8.46 -1.23
N ASN A 23 18.77 -7.56 -0.66
CA ASN A 23 18.50 -6.83 0.57
C ASN A 23 17.38 -5.80 0.30
N TYR A 24 16.15 -6.30 0.13
CA TYR A 24 15.01 -5.44 -0.13
C TYR A 24 14.73 -4.60 1.11
N ARG A 25 14.70 -3.28 0.95
CA ARG A 25 14.09 -2.39 1.95
C ARG A 25 12.59 -2.67 1.99
N TYR A 26 12.12 -3.11 3.14
CA TYR A 26 10.73 -3.38 3.45
C TYR A 26 10.13 -2.18 4.16
N TYR A 27 9.01 -1.68 3.64
CA TYR A 27 8.28 -0.56 4.22
C TYR A 27 6.90 -1.00 4.74
N PHE A 28 6.18 -0.08 5.38
CA PHE A 28 4.83 -0.34 5.89
C PHE A 28 3.85 -0.79 4.80
N PHE A 29 3.92 -0.19 3.61
CA PHE A 29 3.11 -0.62 2.47
C PHE A 29 3.40 -2.06 2.02
N ASP A 30 4.66 -2.53 2.10
CA ASP A 30 5.00 -3.92 1.81
C ASP A 30 4.33 -4.86 2.82
N TYR A 31 4.22 -4.45 4.08
CA TYR A 31 3.51 -5.20 5.12
C TYR A 31 1.99 -5.20 4.90
N LEU A 32 1.40 -4.04 4.55
CA LEU A 32 -0.01 -3.91 4.20
C LEU A 32 -0.38 -4.85 3.03
N TYR A 33 0.43 -4.86 1.98
CA TYR A 33 0.24 -5.75 0.84
C TYR A 33 0.24 -7.21 1.27
N PHE A 34 1.24 -7.63 2.06
CA PHE A 34 1.28 -9.01 2.57
C PHE A 34 0.05 -9.36 3.42
N LYS A 35 -0.37 -8.46 4.30
CA LYS A 35 -1.54 -8.70 5.17
C LYS A 35 -2.84 -8.76 4.36
N GLY A 36 -3.00 -7.91 3.34
CA GLY A 36 -4.11 -8.01 2.40
C GLY A 36 -4.12 -9.35 1.65
N GLU A 37 -2.99 -9.82 1.14
CA GLU A 37 -2.89 -11.14 0.49
C GLU A 37 -3.27 -12.32 1.42
N VAL A 38 -2.88 -12.26 2.69
CA VAL A 38 -3.25 -13.28 3.68
C VAL A 38 -4.74 -13.19 4.03
N TRP A 39 -5.29 -11.98 4.13
CA TRP A 39 -6.72 -11.77 4.40
C TRP A 39 -7.59 -12.23 3.22
N GLY A 40 -7.17 -11.97 1.99
CA GLY A 40 -7.82 -12.45 0.77
C GLY A 40 -7.91 -13.95 0.69
N LYS A 41 -6.89 -14.66 1.15
CA LYS A 41 -6.93 -16.14 1.25
C LYS A 41 -7.94 -16.66 2.28
N LYS A 42 -8.31 -15.87 3.29
CA LYS A 42 -9.31 -16.24 4.31
C LYS A 42 -10.75 -15.90 3.90
N ILE A 43 -10.97 -14.72 3.31
CA ILE A 43 -12.32 -14.16 3.08
C ILE A 43 -12.64 -14.01 1.57
N GLY A 44 -11.70 -14.32 0.68
CA GLY A 44 -11.90 -14.41 -0.77
C GLY A 44 -12.04 -13.06 -1.50
N ARG A 45 -12.23 -11.94 -0.79
CA ARG A 45 -12.63 -10.65 -1.40
C ARG A 45 -11.60 -9.52 -1.31
N MET A 46 -10.52 -9.66 -0.54
CA MET A 46 -9.56 -8.59 -0.27
C MET A 46 -8.14 -8.98 -0.66
N SER A 47 -7.60 -8.47 -1.76
CA SER A 47 -6.19 -8.66 -2.13
C SER A 47 -5.29 -7.59 -1.51
N GLY A 48 -3.98 -7.84 -1.47
CA GLY A 48 -3.01 -6.81 -1.07
C GLY A 48 -3.08 -5.56 -1.95
N PHE A 49 -3.47 -5.76 -3.21
CA PHE A 49 -3.74 -4.70 -4.17
C PHE A 49 -4.92 -3.81 -3.71
N ILE A 50 -6.05 -4.42 -3.34
CA ILE A 50 -7.25 -3.69 -2.89
C ILE A 50 -6.94 -2.92 -1.61
N LEU A 51 -6.19 -3.51 -0.66
CA LEU A 51 -5.86 -2.83 0.58
C LEU A 51 -4.97 -1.59 0.34
N LEU A 52 -3.95 -1.69 -0.51
CA LEU A 52 -3.12 -0.53 -0.86
C LEU A 52 -3.92 0.53 -1.61
N PHE A 53 -4.78 0.10 -2.53
CA PHE A 53 -5.65 0.99 -3.27
C PHE A 53 -6.60 1.74 -2.33
N TRP A 54 -7.16 1.06 -1.34
CA TRP A 54 -7.99 1.65 -0.29
C TRP A 54 -7.25 2.74 0.50
N TYR A 55 -6.02 2.44 0.95
CA TYR A 55 -5.18 3.41 1.65
C TYR A 55 -4.86 4.63 0.79
N TRP A 56 -4.53 4.42 -0.48
CA TRP A 56 -4.25 5.50 -1.43
C TRP A 56 -5.46 6.41 -1.62
N TRP A 57 -6.65 5.81 -1.74
CA TRP A 57 -7.89 6.57 -1.91
C TRP A 57 -8.18 7.48 -0.72
N TRP A 58 -8.08 6.94 0.50
CA TRP A 58 -8.36 7.68 1.72
C TRP A 58 -7.32 8.74 2.07
N ILE A 59 -6.03 8.48 1.84
CA ILE A 59 -4.94 9.37 2.29
C ILE A 59 -4.50 10.35 1.20
N VAL A 60 -4.69 10.04 -0.08
CA VAL A 60 -4.15 10.90 -1.16
C VAL A 60 -5.26 11.44 -2.04
N VAL A 61 -6.16 10.58 -2.49
CA VAL A 61 -7.20 10.98 -3.45
C VAL A 61 -8.21 11.91 -2.79
N LEU A 62 -8.81 11.51 -1.66
CA LEU A 62 -9.86 12.29 -0.99
C LEU A 62 -9.37 13.65 -0.45
N PRO A 63 -8.23 13.76 0.24
CA PRO A 63 -7.77 15.06 0.74
C PRO A 63 -7.36 15.99 -0.40
N GLY A 64 -6.67 15.47 -1.43
CA GLY A 64 -6.39 16.24 -2.64
C GLY A 64 -7.66 16.67 -3.37
N ASN A 65 -8.72 15.87 -3.32
CA ASN A 65 -10.03 16.22 -3.87
C ASN A 65 -10.68 17.40 -3.15
N PHE A 66 -10.59 17.45 -1.82
CA PHE A 66 -11.07 18.58 -1.02
C PHE A 66 -10.38 19.89 -1.41
N LEU A 67 -9.05 19.85 -1.63
CA LEU A 67 -8.29 21.02 -2.10
C LEU A 67 -8.70 21.47 -3.51
N LEU A 68 -9.05 20.53 -4.39
CA LEU A 68 -9.48 20.80 -5.76
C LEU A 68 -10.91 21.35 -5.84
N ILE A 69 -11.83 20.90 -4.98
CA ILE A 69 -13.22 21.38 -4.95
C ILE A 69 -13.31 22.88 -4.64
N ASN A 70 -12.41 23.40 -3.79
CA ASN A 70 -12.37 24.82 -3.48
C ASN A 70 -11.96 25.71 -4.68
N ASN A 71 -11.29 25.14 -5.69
CA ASN A 71 -10.71 25.90 -6.81
C ASN A 71 -11.38 25.59 -8.16
N VAL A 72 -12.07 24.45 -8.30
CA VAL A 72 -12.54 23.93 -9.60
C VAL A 72 -13.93 23.29 -9.45
N PRO A 73 -14.87 23.50 -10.41
CA PRO A 73 -16.16 22.84 -10.42
C PRO A 73 -16.03 21.30 -10.38
N GLN A 74 -16.84 20.66 -9.55
CA GLN A 74 -16.79 19.25 -9.14
C GLN A 74 -16.94 18.22 -10.30
N TRP A 75 -17.25 18.67 -11.52
CA TRP A 75 -17.40 17.84 -12.72
C TRP A 75 -16.61 18.37 -13.93
N SER A 76 -15.65 19.27 -13.70
CA SER A 76 -14.76 19.74 -14.75
C SER A 76 -13.88 18.62 -15.29
N SER A 77 -13.48 18.71 -16.56
CA SER A 77 -12.52 17.80 -17.20
C SER A 77 -11.21 17.68 -16.42
N LEU A 78 -10.82 18.72 -15.68
CA LEU A 78 -9.66 18.72 -14.79
C LEU A 78 -9.82 17.79 -13.58
N HIS A 79 -11.04 17.71 -13.02
CA HIS A 79 -11.36 16.85 -11.88
C HIS A 79 -11.32 15.37 -12.29
N LEU A 80 -11.94 15.06 -13.43
CA LEU A 80 -11.86 13.73 -14.05
C LEU A 80 -10.43 13.35 -14.44
N GLY A 81 -9.66 14.30 -14.99
CA GLY A 81 -8.25 14.11 -15.32
C GLY A 81 -7.39 13.79 -14.09
N TYR A 82 -7.60 14.52 -12.99
CA TYR A 82 -6.93 14.28 -11.71
C TYR A 82 -7.24 12.89 -11.15
N LEU A 83 -8.52 12.52 -11.06
CA LEU A 83 -8.94 11.20 -10.56
C LEU A 83 -8.35 10.08 -11.41
N GLY A 84 -8.40 10.22 -12.74
CA GLY A 84 -7.80 9.27 -13.68
C GLY A 84 -6.29 9.16 -13.51
N ALA A 85 -5.58 10.28 -13.39
CA ALA A 85 -4.13 10.31 -13.19
C ALA A 85 -3.72 9.65 -11.86
N MET A 86 -4.42 9.96 -10.77
CA MET A 86 -4.16 9.36 -9.45
C MET A 86 -4.46 7.87 -9.43
N PHE A 87 -5.49 7.41 -10.14
CA PHE A 87 -5.80 5.99 -10.31
C PHE A 87 -4.70 5.26 -11.10
N LEU A 88 -4.25 5.83 -12.22
CA LEU A 88 -3.18 5.25 -13.02
C LEU A 88 -1.86 5.22 -12.24
N PHE A 89 -1.56 6.27 -11.49
CA PHE A 89 -0.33 6.36 -10.70
C PHE A 89 -0.24 5.22 -9.67
N ILE A 90 -1.30 4.98 -8.89
CA ILE A 90 -1.30 3.89 -7.91
C ILE A 90 -1.23 2.51 -8.59
N CYS A 91 -1.91 2.33 -9.73
CA CYS A 91 -1.83 1.09 -10.50
C CYS A 91 -0.40 0.81 -10.98
N VAL A 92 0.25 1.79 -11.61
CA VAL A 92 1.63 1.69 -12.09
C VAL A 92 2.59 1.46 -10.93
N PHE A 93 2.43 2.19 -9.83
CA PHE A 93 3.25 2.02 -8.64
C PHE A 93 3.17 0.59 -8.09
N ILE A 94 1.96 0.05 -7.92
CA ILE A 94 1.77 -1.30 -7.38
C ILE A 94 2.35 -2.34 -8.36
N LEU A 95 2.11 -2.20 -9.67
CA LEU A 95 2.64 -3.15 -10.66
C LEU A 95 4.17 -3.11 -10.75
N ALA A 96 4.77 -1.92 -10.74
CA ALA A 96 6.22 -1.74 -10.79
C ALA A 96 6.90 -2.27 -9.52
N ARG A 97 6.28 -2.02 -8.36
CA ARG A 97 6.84 -2.41 -7.06
C ARG A 97 6.67 -3.88 -6.76
N TYR A 98 5.46 -4.43 -6.93
CA TYR A 98 5.10 -5.80 -6.54
C TYR A 98 5.24 -6.78 -7.70
N ARG A 99 6.44 -6.79 -8.30
CA ARG A 99 6.79 -7.80 -9.31
C ARG A 99 6.81 -9.20 -8.65
N LYS A 100 6.45 -10.25 -9.42
CA LYS A 100 6.32 -11.64 -8.93
C LYS A 100 7.50 -12.09 -8.04
N ALA A 101 8.73 -11.74 -8.41
CA ALA A 101 9.93 -12.07 -7.63
C ALA A 101 9.97 -11.42 -6.23
N ARG A 102 9.57 -10.14 -6.12
CA ARG A 102 9.52 -9.42 -4.84
C ARG A 102 8.39 -9.94 -3.97
N VAL A 103 7.21 -10.22 -4.56
CA VAL A 103 6.06 -10.78 -3.84
C VAL A 103 6.44 -12.13 -3.22
N GLN A 104 7.16 -12.99 -3.94
CA GLN A 104 7.65 -14.26 -3.40
C GLN A 104 8.64 -14.05 -2.24
N ALA A 105 9.58 -13.10 -2.36
CA ALA A 105 10.50 -12.77 -1.27
C ALA A 105 9.76 -12.23 -0.03
N LEU A 106 8.76 -11.38 -0.24
CA LEU A 106 7.89 -10.82 0.80
C LEU A 106 7.10 -11.93 1.52
N LEU A 107 6.45 -12.81 0.77
CA LEU A 107 5.68 -13.94 1.30
C LEU A 107 6.55 -14.89 2.11
N ASN A 108 7.78 -15.15 1.65
CA ASN A 108 8.73 -16.00 2.38
C ASN A 108 9.21 -15.35 3.69
N ARG A 109 9.47 -14.04 3.69
CA ARG A 109 9.91 -13.31 4.88
C ARG A 109 8.81 -13.24 5.95
N TYR A 110 7.59 -12.90 5.55
CA TYR A 110 6.46 -12.79 6.47
C TYR A 110 5.70 -14.11 6.66
N ARG A 111 6.21 -15.23 6.13
CA ARG A 111 5.62 -16.58 6.25
C ARG A 111 5.25 -16.96 7.68
N ARG A 112 6.04 -16.50 8.67
CA ARG A 112 5.83 -16.79 10.09
C ARG A 112 4.71 -15.91 10.71
N SER A 113 4.40 -14.75 10.12
CA SER A 113 3.30 -13.84 10.52
C SER A 113 2.01 -14.09 9.71
N LYS A 114 1.77 -15.35 9.34
CA LYS A 114 0.59 -15.77 8.59
C LYS A 114 -0.69 -15.70 9.43
N HIS A 115 -0.58 -15.79 10.76
CA HIS A 115 -1.72 -15.55 11.64
C HIS A 115 -2.07 -14.07 11.67
N ILE A 116 -3.32 -13.79 11.32
CA ILE A 116 -3.97 -12.49 11.47
C ILE A 116 -5.15 -12.73 12.41
N SER A 117 -5.13 -12.06 13.57
CA SER A 117 -6.32 -11.90 14.39
C SER A 117 -7.26 -10.95 13.67
N ALA A 118 -8.57 -11.22 13.69
CA ALA A 118 -9.57 -10.37 13.03
C ALA A 118 -9.45 -8.90 13.48
N LEU A 119 -9.05 -8.69 14.74
CA LEU A 119 -8.81 -7.39 15.35
C LEU A 119 -7.66 -6.61 14.67
N GLN A 120 -6.57 -7.29 14.29
CA GLN A 120 -5.48 -6.68 13.52
C GLN A 120 -5.92 -6.28 12.10
N ALA A 121 -6.74 -7.10 11.45
CA ALA A 121 -7.27 -6.76 10.12
C ALA A 121 -8.21 -5.56 10.19
N TYR A 122 -9.09 -5.51 11.19
CA TYR A 122 -9.97 -4.38 11.43
C TYR A 122 -9.19 -3.09 11.70
N PHE A 123 -8.18 -3.16 12.58
CA PHE A 123 -7.32 -2.01 12.85
C PHE A 123 -6.60 -1.51 11.60
N LEU A 124 -6.03 -2.42 10.79
CA LEU A 124 -5.40 -2.05 9.52
C LEU A 124 -6.42 -1.50 8.50
N PHE A 125 -7.68 -1.90 8.54
CA PHE A 125 -8.70 -1.35 7.66
C PHE A 125 -9.18 0.04 8.10
N LEU A 126 -9.20 0.30 9.41
CA LEU A 126 -9.70 1.55 10.01
C LEU A 126 -8.63 2.65 10.05
N LEU A 127 -7.35 2.28 10.19
CA LEU A 127 -6.22 3.20 10.20
C LEU A 127 -6.23 4.28 9.09
N PRO A 128 -6.51 3.99 7.80
CA PRO A 128 -6.56 5.02 6.77
C PRO A 128 -7.70 6.03 6.98
N PHE A 129 -8.81 5.64 7.61
CA PHE A 129 -9.87 6.58 7.97
C PHE A 129 -9.42 7.54 9.07
N VAL A 130 -8.74 7.03 10.10
CA VAL A 130 -8.22 7.87 11.18
C VAL A 130 -7.20 8.87 10.65
N LEU A 131 -6.31 8.41 9.76
CA LEU A 131 -5.34 9.28 9.10
C LEU A 131 -6.02 10.35 8.24
N PHE A 132 -7.08 9.98 7.50
CA PHE A 132 -7.88 10.94 6.74
C PHE A 132 -8.47 12.04 7.63
N PHE A 133 -9.11 11.68 8.75
CA PHE A 133 -9.66 12.67 9.68
C PHE A 133 -8.58 13.60 10.25
N LEU A 134 -7.42 13.04 10.60
CA LEU A 134 -6.28 13.81 11.09
C LEU A 134 -5.76 14.78 10.02
N GLU A 135 -5.68 14.34 8.77
CA GLU A 135 -5.26 15.15 7.64
C GLU A 135 -6.26 16.26 7.33
N THR A 136 -7.56 15.96 7.32
CA THR A 136 -8.60 16.99 7.16
C THR A 136 -8.59 18.01 8.29
N TRP A 137 -8.34 17.57 9.52
CA TRP A 137 -8.21 18.47 10.66
C TRP A 137 -6.96 19.35 10.54
N LEU A 138 -5.83 18.79 10.07
CA LEU A 138 -4.61 19.56 9.81
C LEU A 138 -4.82 20.62 8.73
N PHE A 139 -5.56 20.29 7.66
CA PHE A 139 -5.88 21.26 6.61
C PHE A 139 -6.82 22.35 7.07
N ASP A 140 -7.70 22.05 8.02
CA ASP A 140 -8.56 23.05 8.67
C ASP A 140 -7.73 24.00 9.56
N GLU A 141 -6.84 23.44 10.39
CA GLU A 141 -5.94 24.22 11.25
C GLU A 141 -4.98 25.12 10.44
N TRP A 142 -4.56 24.68 9.25
CA TRP A 142 -3.72 25.47 8.34
C TRP A 142 -4.50 26.49 7.49
N GLY A 143 -5.82 26.58 7.65
CA GLY A 143 -6.66 27.56 6.96
C GLY A 143 -6.82 27.30 5.47
N TRP A 144 -6.51 26.11 4.97
CA TRP A 144 -6.67 25.75 3.56
C TRP A 144 -8.13 25.44 3.19
N THR A 145 -8.98 25.29 4.20
CA THR A 145 -10.45 25.18 4.09
C THR A 145 -11.15 26.53 4.25
N ASP A 146 -10.45 27.57 4.75
CA ASP A 146 -11.03 28.85 5.16
C ASP A 146 -11.26 29.87 4.03
N CYS A 147 -10.98 29.52 2.77
CA CYS A 147 -11.40 30.33 1.61
C CYS A 147 -12.93 30.54 1.54
N VAL A 148 -13.72 29.73 2.27
CA VAL A 148 -15.18 29.85 2.37
C VAL A 148 -15.62 30.83 3.48
N ARG A 149 -14.74 31.19 4.44
CA ARG A 149 -15.12 32.00 5.60
C ARG A 149 -15.05 33.52 5.38
N TRP A 150 -14.47 33.99 4.26
CA TRP A 150 -14.33 35.42 3.95
C TRP A 150 -15.53 36.07 3.24
N ASN A 151 -16.70 35.42 3.25
CA ASN A 151 -17.96 35.97 2.70
C ASN A 151 -19.12 35.89 3.72
N LYS A 152 -18.86 36.31 4.97
CA LYS A 152 -19.92 36.68 5.92
C LYS A 152 -19.58 37.97 6.62
#